data_AF-A0A7Z9HDR2-F1
#
_entry.id   AF-A0A7Z9HDR2-F1
#
_cell.length_a   1.000
_cell.length_b   1.000
_cell.length_c   1.000
_cell.angle_alpha   90.00
_cell.angle_beta   90.00
_cell.angle_gamma   90.00
#
_symmetry.space_group_name_H-M   'P 1'
#
loop_
_entity.id
_entity.type
_entity.pdbx_description
1 polymer ?
#
loop_
_entity_poly.entity_id
_entity_poly.type
_entity_poly.pdbx_seq_one_letter_code
_entity_poly.pdbx_strand_id
1 'polypeptide(L)'
;MAAAQYHSCALLDNASVKCWGRNNHGQLGIGNTSTMGSSTSSWASMAVLPTVNLGTGRTATSIDAGDYHTCAVLDNASVKCWGNNDYGQLGIGNTTHMGDGSGEMGDNLNAIDL
;
A
#
# COMPACT_ATOMS: atom_id res chain seq x y z
N MET A 1 2.40 13.04 -0.48
CA MET A 1 1.67 12.37 -1.59
C MET A 1 2.70 11.66 -2.44
N ALA A 2 2.50 10.37 -2.69
CA ALA A 2 3.36 9.59 -3.57
C ALA A 2 2.56 9.19 -4.81
N ALA A 3 3.12 9.40 -6.00
CA ALA A 3 2.46 9.10 -7.26
C ALA A 3 3.40 8.26 -8.12
N ALA A 4 2.91 7.09 -8.53
CA ALA A 4 3.53 6.23 -9.51
C ALA A 4 2.84 6.38 -10.87
N GLN A 5 3.39 5.73 -11.90
CA GLN A 5 2.82 5.78 -13.24
C GLN A 5 1.37 5.25 -13.30
N TYR A 6 1.00 4.33 -12.40
CA TYR A 6 -0.30 3.62 -12.45
C TYR A 6 -1.16 3.69 -11.19
N HIS A 7 -0.60 4.08 -10.04
CA HIS A 7 -1.34 4.26 -8.79
C HIS A 7 -0.81 5.47 -8.01
N SER A 8 -1.58 5.91 -7.03
CA SER A 8 -1.21 7.01 -6.17
C SER A 8 -1.62 6.70 -4.74
N CYS A 9 -0.82 7.17 -3.79
CA CYS A 9 -1.09 7.04 -2.37
C CYS A 9 -0.96 8.39 -1.67
N ALA A 10 -1.92 8.67 -0.79
CA ALA A 10 -1.91 9.81 0.10
C ALA A 10 -1.70 9.36 1.54
N LEU A 11 -0.73 10.02 2.20
CA LEU A 11 -0.65 10.08 3.64
C LEU A 11 -1.53 11.24 4.11
N LEU A 12 -2.52 10.95 4.96
CA LEU A 12 -3.47 11.91 5.51
C LEU A 12 -2.97 12.49 6.85
N ASP A 13 -3.54 13.59 7.30
CA ASP A 13 -3.15 14.27 8.56
C ASP A 13 -3.37 13.40 9.81
N ASN A 14 -4.27 12.41 9.74
CA ASN A 14 -4.46 11.41 10.78
C ASN A 14 -3.45 10.25 10.70
N ALA A 15 -2.39 10.41 9.91
CA ALA A 15 -1.32 9.44 9.65
C ALA A 15 -1.77 8.10 9.01
N SER A 16 -3.01 8.06 8.49
CA SER A 16 -3.50 6.93 7.69
C SER A 16 -3.12 7.08 6.21
N VAL A 17 -2.98 5.94 5.53
CA VAL A 17 -2.67 5.87 4.11
C VAL A 17 -3.90 5.44 3.33
N LYS A 18 -4.18 6.12 2.23
CA LYS A 18 -5.16 5.70 1.22
C LYS A 18 -4.49 5.64 -0.14
N CYS A 19 -4.73 4.55 -0.87
CA CYS A 19 -4.20 4.36 -2.22
C CYS A 19 -5.34 4.17 -3.23
N TRP A 20 -5.15 4.66 -4.45
CA TRP A 20 -6.08 4.50 -5.57
C TRP A 20 -5.32 4.38 -6.90
N GLY A 21 -6.03 3.99 -7.95
CA GLY A 21 -5.50 3.67 -9.26
C GLY A 21 -5.45 2.16 -9.50
N ARG A 22 -4.55 1.76 -10.41
CA ARG A 22 -4.34 0.35 -10.80
C ARG A 22 -3.97 -0.48 -9.57
N ASN A 23 -4.47 -1.72 -9.51
CA ASN A 23 -4.23 -2.63 -8.38
C ASN A 23 -3.93 -4.09 -8.78
N ASN A 24 -3.45 -4.35 -9.99
CA ASN A 24 -3.30 -5.71 -10.51
C ASN A 24 -2.24 -6.57 -9.79
N HIS A 25 -1.38 -5.98 -8.96
CA HIS A 25 -0.37 -6.67 -8.13
C HIS A 25 -0.54 -6.34 -6.64
N GLY A 26 -1.72 -5.84 -6.22
CA GLY A 26 -1.95 -5.49 -4.81
C GLY A 26 -1.28 -4.18 -4.37
N GLN A 27 -0.78 -3.36 -5.30
CA GLN A 27 -0.07 -2.10 -5.00
C GLN A 27 -0.87 -1.07 -4.18
N LEU A 28 -2.19 -1.23 -4.08
CA LEU A 28 -3.03 -0.42 -3.20
C LEU A 28 -3.04 -0.91 -1.74
N GLY A 29 -2.58 -2.14 -1.45
CA GLY A 29 -2.46 -2.65 -0.09
C GLY A 29 -3.80 -2.92 0.60
N ILE A 30 -4.80 -3.34 -0.17
CA ILE A 30 -6.19 -3.53 0.30
C ILE A 30 -6.62 -5.00 0.36
N GLY A 31 -5.66 -5.93 0.21
CA GLY A 31 -5.87 -7.37 0.31
C GLY A 31 -6.71 -7.95 -0.81
N ASN A 32 -6.62 -7.35 -2.00
CA ASN A 32 -7.24 -7.80 -3.25
C ASN A 32 -6.58 -7.06 -4.43
N THR A 33 -6.93 -7.43 -5.66
CA THR A 33 -6.38 -6.83 -6.90
C THR A 33 -7.36 -5.87 -7.61
N SER A 34 -8.42 -5.42 -6.94
CA SER A 34 -9.43 -4.55 -7.53
C SER A 34 -8.90 -3.12 -7.70
N THR A 35 -8.96 -2.60 -8.92
CA THR A 35 -8.59 -1.21 -9.23
C THR A 35 -9.60 -0.25 -8.62
N MET A 36 -9.11 0.81 -7.96
CA MET A 36 -9.91 1.86 -7.33
C MET A 36 -9.63 3.21 -8.00
N GLY A 37 -10.48 4.22 -7.84
CA GLY A 37 -10.28 5.55 -8.46
C GLY A 37 -10.53 5.67 -9.98
N SER A 38 -10.88 4.60 -10.71
CA SER A 38 -11.11 4.59 -12.17
C SER A 38 -12.56 4.83 -12.69
N SER A 39 -13.63 4.78 -11.89
CA SER A 39 -15.01 4.88 -12.39
C SER A 39 -15.76 6.08 -11.81
N THR A 40 -16.66 6.61 -12.64
CA THR A 40 -17.53 7.76 -12.38
C THR A 40 -18.73 7.43 -11.48
N SER A 41 -18.93 6.18 -11.09
CA SER A 41 -20.00 5.74 -10.18
C SER A 41 -19.53 5.77 -8.74
N SER A 42 -20.17 6.58 -7.89
CA SER A 42 -20.31 6.53 -6.40
C SER A 42 -19.10 6.31 -5.47
N TRP A 43 -17.95 5.83 -5.94
CA TRP A 43 -16.74 5.50 -5.18
C TRP A 43 -15.56 6.42 -5.53
N ALA A 44 -15.80 7.45 -6.35
CA ALA A 44 -14.83 8.49 -6.71
C ALA A 44 -14.52 9.48 -5.55
N SER A 45 -15.10 9.30 -4.36
CA SER A 45 -14.76 10.13 -3.20
C SER A 45 -13.65 9.50 -2.38
N MET A 46 -12.64 10.31 -2.00
CA MET A 46 -11.60 9.88 -1.06
C MET A 46 -12.16 9.35 0.27
N ALA A 47 -13.41 9.69 0.60
CA ALA A 47 -14.11 9.19 1.77
C ALA A 47 -14.33 7.67 1.72
N VAL A 48 -14.57 7.10 0.52
CA VAL A 48 -14.91 5.68 0.34
C VAL A 48 -13.67 4.80 0.17
N LEU A 49 -12.52 5.40 -0.20
CA LEU A 49 -11.28 4.63 -0.34
C LEU A 49 -10.91 3.97 1.00
N PRO A 50 -10.64 2.65 0.98
CA PRO A 50 -10.20 1.93 2.17
C PRO A 50 -8.85 2.46 2.64
N THR A 51 -8.65 2.43 3.96
CA THR A 51 -7.35 2.70 4.56
C THR A 51 -6.47 1.47 4.42
N VAL A 52 -5.20 1.67 4.06
CA VAL A 52 -4.19 0.60 4.07
C VAL A 52 -3.96 0.16 5.51
N ASN A 53 -4.03 -1.16 5.76
CA ASN A 53 -3.72 -1.70 7.07
C ASN A 53 -2.19 -1.85 7.23
N LEU A 54 -1.58 -0.98 8.04
CA LEU A 54 -0.14 -0.99 8.33
C LEU A 54 0.23 -1.83 9.56
N GLY A 55 -0.77 -2.44 10.21
CA GLY A 55 -0.61 -3.22 11.43
C GLY A 55 -1.20 -2.52 12.66
N THR A 56 -1.39 -3.29 13.72
CA THR A 56 -2.03 -2.84 14.96
C THR A 56 -1.21 -1.72 15.60
N GLY A 57 -1.84 -0.55 15.78
CA GLY A 57 -1.20 0.61 16.41
C GLY A 57 -0.06 1.25 15.61
N ARG A 58 0.04 0.96 14.30
CA ARG A 58 1.06 1.53 13.42
C ARG A 58 0.49 2.67 12.59
N THR A 59 1.28 3.72 12.39
CA THR A 59 0.96 4.83 11.47
C THR A 59 2.13 5.08 10.53
N ALA A 60 1.84 5.70 9.37
CA ALA A 60 2.89 6.06 8.42
C ALA A 60 3.40 7.48 8.70
N THR A 61 4.72 7.66 8.64
CA THR A 61 5.40 8.96 8.72
C THR A 61 5.82 9.46 7.34
N SER A 62 6.07 8.53 6.41
CA SER A 62 6.35 8.81 5.00
C SER A 62 5.81 7.69 4.13
N ILE A 63 5.51 8.00 2.87
CA ILE A 63 5.08 7.03 1.88
C ILE A 63 5.73 7.34 0.54
N ASP A 64 6.16 6.29 -0.15
CA ASP A 64 6.71 6.32 -1.49
C ASP A 64 6.03 5.24 -2.36
N ALA A 65 5.87 5.53 -3.65
CA ALA A 65 5.20 4.66 -4.60
C ALA A 65 6.07 4.54 -5.86
N GLY A 66 6.61 3.35 -6.09
CA GLY A 66 7.24 2.97 -7.36
C GLY A 66 6.20 2.48 -8.37
N ASP A 67 6.61 2.08 -9.58
CA ASP A 67 5.69 1.77 -10.69
C ASP A 67 4.58 0.78 -10.35
N TYR A 68 4.89 -0.24 -9.53
CA TYR A 68 3.98 -1.33 -9.15
C TYR A 68 4.08 -1.75 -7.69
N HIS A 69 4.77 -0.99 -6.85
CA HIS A 69 4.90 -1.28 -5.42
C HIS A 69 4.85 0.03 -4.62
N THR A 70 4.54 -0.09 -3.34
CA THR A 70 4.42 1.03 -2.42
C THR A 70 5.12 0.68 -1.12
N CYS A 71 5.84 1.64 -0.55
CA CYS A 71 6.52 1.49 0.73
C CYS A 71 6.12 2.62 1.67
N ALA A 72 5.91 2.29 2.95
CA ALA A 72 5.65 3.25 4.01
C ALA A 72 6.69 3.11 5.12
N VAL A 73 7.27 4.24 5.53
CA VAL A 73 8.04 4.34 6.77
C VAL A 73 7.05 4.55 7.90
N LEU A 74 7.17 3.75 8.96
CA LEU A 74 6.25 3.78 10.08
C LEU A 74 6.78 4.62 11.26
N ASP A 75 5.95 4.84 12.26
CA ASP A 75 6.25 5.61 13.48
C ASP A 75 7.37 5.02 14.36
N ASN A 76 7.75 3.75 14.16
CA ASN A 76 8.85 3.07 14.85
C ASN A 76 10.12 2.98 13.99
N ALA A 77 10.20 3.74 12.90
CA ALA A 77 11.27 3.71 11.90
C ALA A 77 11.37 2.42 11.04
N SER A 78 10.51 1.42 11.23
CA SER A 78 10.46 0.27 10.32
C SER A 78 9.73 0.61 9.02
N VAL A 79 9.99 -0.16 7.97
CA VAL A 79 9.39 0.02 6.64
C VAL A 79 8.51 -1.17 6.31
N LYS A 80 7.31 -0.91 5.77
CA LYS A 80 6.47 -1.93 5.15
C LYS A 80 6.32 -1.63 3.67
N CYS A 81 6.60 -2.61 2.83
CA CYS A 81 6.44 -2.53 1.38
C CYS A 81 5.41 -3.56 0.90
N TRP A 82 4.56 -3.18 -0.04
CA TRP A 82 3.56 -4.05 -0.66
C TRP A 82 3.42 -3.78 -2.17
N GLY A 83 2.77 -4.68 -2.89
CA GLY A 83 2.63 -4.65 -4.35
C GLY A 83 3.49 -5.72 -5.04
N ASN A 84 3.92 -5.40 -6.26
CA ASN A 84 4.74 -6.28 -7.09
C ASN A 84 6.08 -6.60 -6.44
N ASN A 85 6.51 -7.86 -6.55
CA ASN A 85 7.74 -8.35 -5.95
C ASN A 85 8.55 -9.30 -6.85
N ASP A 86 8.33 -9.27 -8.18
CA ASP A 86 8.94 -10.22 -9.13
C ASP A 86 10.48 -10.30 -9.08
N TYR A 87 11.11 -9.25 -8.59
CA TYR A 87 12.58 -9.11 -8.47
C TYR A 87 13.00 -8.79 -7.03
N GLY A 88 12.15 -9.05 -6.03
CA GLY A 88 12.47 -8.76 -4.63
C GLY A 88 12.34 -7.27 -4.25
N GLN A 89 11.51 -6.49 -4.96
CA GLN A 89 11.29 -5.05 -4.68
C GLN A 89 10.90 -4.79 -3.21
N LEU A 90 10.19 -5.74 -2.58
CA LEU A 90 9.66 -5.56 -1.23
C LEU A 90 10.70 -5.83 -0.15
N GLY A 91 11.90 -6.33 -0.48
CA GLY A 91 12.97 -6.55 0.51
C GLY A 91 12.69 -7.61 1.57
N ILE A 92 11.63 -8.42 1.42
CA ILE A 92 11.19 -9.43 2.41
C ILE A 92 11.89 -10.80 2.25
N GLY A 93 13.03 -10.85 1.56
CA GLY A 93 13.81 -12.09 1.38
C GLY A 93 13.18 -13.14 0.46
N ASN A 94 12.14 -12.77 -0.30
CA ASN A 94 11.50 -13.61 -1.30
C ASN A 94 10.91 -12.73 -2.43
N THR A 95 10.27 -13.36 -3.42
CA THR A 95 9.65 -12.69 -4.58
C THR A 95 8.12 -12.76 -4.58
N THR A 96 7.50 -13.02 -3.43
CA THR A 96 6.04 -13.11 -3.28
C THR A 96 5.44 -11.71 -3.25
N HIS A 97 4.40 -11.48 -4.06
CA HIS A 97 3.63 -10.22 -4.05
C HIS A 97 2.88 -10.10 -2.71
N MET A 98 2.64 -8.87 -2.26
CA MET A 98 1.93 -8.64 -1.01
C MET A 98 0.83 -7.61 -1.21
N GLY A 99 -0.34 -7.87 -0.62
CA GLY A 99 -1.49 -6.95 -0.66
C GLY A 99 -2.47 -7.25 -1.79
N ASP A 100 -2.22 -8.29 -2.57
CA ASP A 100 -3.09 -8.85 -3.60
C ASP A 100 -4.04 -9.92 -3.06
N GLY A 101 -3.74 -10.51 -1.91
CA GLY A 101 -4.53 -11.52 -1.21
C GLY A 101 -5.07 -11.05 0.15
N SER A 102 -6.16 -11.69 0.59
CA SER A 102 -6.73 -11.43 1.90
C SER A 102 -5.80 -11.92 3.01
N GLY A 103 -5.59 -11.08 4.03
CA GLY A 103 -4.74 -11.43 5.16
C GLY A 103 -3.23 -11.23 4.94
N GLU A 104 -2.80 -10.65 3.82
CA GLU A 104 -1.37 -10.34 3.59
C GLU A 104 -0.93 -9.00 4.17
N MET A 105 -1.89 -8.11 4.45
CA MET A 105 -1.64 -6.78 4.98
C MET A 105 -1.69 -6.76 6.51
N GLY A 106 -1.44 -5.59 7.11
CA GLY A 106 -1.49 -5.42 8.55
C GLY A 106 -0.31 -6.08 9.25
N ASP A 107 -0.58 -6.80 10.32
CA ASP A 107 0.46 -7.46 11.13
C ASP A 107 1.11 -8.65 10.41
N ASN A 108 0.46 -9.18 9.38
CA ASN A 108 1.00 -10.24 8.53
C ASN A 108 2.00 -9.73 7.47
N LEU A 109 2.04 -8.42 7.25
CA LEU A 109 3.01 -7.81 6.35
C LEU A 109 4.33 -7.59 7.09
N ASN A 110 5.38 -8.27 6.63
CA ASN A 110 6.71 -8.17 7.20
C ASN A 110 7.23 -6.72 7.14
N ALA A 111 7.79 -6.27 8.26
CA ALA A 111 8.48 -5.01 8.34
C ALA A 111 9.99 -5.21 8.15
N ILE A 112 10.61 -4.29 7.43
CA ILE A 112 12.04 -4.20 7.18
C ILE A 112 12.59 -3.19 8.19
N ASP A 113 13.67 -3.54 8.87
CA ASP A 113 14.40 -2.61 9.75
C ASP A 113 15.49 -1.89 8.93
N LEU A 114 15.69 -0.59 9.18
CA LEU A 114 16.65 0.26 8.46
C LEU A 114 17.93 0.49 9.27
#